data_AF-A0AAU3GDW7-F1
#
_entry.id   AF-A0AAU3GDW7-F1
#
_cell.length_a   1.000
_cell.length_b   1.000
_cell.length_c   1.000
_cell.angle_alpha   90.00
_cell.angle_beta   90.00
_cell.angle_gamma   90.00
#
_symmetry.space_group_name_H-M   'P 1'
#
loop_
_entity.id
_entity.type
_entity.pdbx_description
1 polymer ?
#
loop_
_entity_poly.entity_id
_entity_poly.type
_entity_poly.pdbx_seq_one_letter_code
_entity_poly.pdbx_strand_id
1 'polypeptide(L)'
;MKRTTIVMACLVTAACTTPTGGTESPAPALPATPGSGTVEAQGGCGDTPVQAGGPPAWAAENAPGTRFVLGREGNALGYLFADPLRAGKATNPSNKILWYVRLPRDSQELRVAAHPRGAERPVVRATFPDGSGPGEIYPSATDVPEPGCWTFELTWGAHHDTVDLLYRR
;
A
#
# COMPACT_ATOMS: atom_id res chain seq x y z
N MET A 1 67.42 -22.38 -20.14
CA MET A 1 68.57 -21.73 -19.45
C MET A 1 67.99 -20.89 -18.32
N LYS A 2 67.88 -21.44 -17.10
CA LYS A 2 68.63 -21.06 -15.88
C LYS A 2 68.86 -19.55 -15.68
N ARG A 3 68.34 -19.03 -14.56
CA ARG A 3 68.87 -17.98 -13.63
C ARG A 3 67.72 -17.06 -13.17
N THR A 4 67.55 -16.61 -11.93
CA THR A 4 68.14 -16.85 -10.60
C THR A 4 67.19 -16.12 -9.62
N THR A 5 66.96 -16.70 -8.45
CA THR A 5 66.20 -16.19 -7.31
C THR A 5 66.73 -14.85 -6.77
N ILE A 6 65.85 -13.92 -6.38
CA ILE A 6 66.11 -12.94 -5.32
C ILE A 6 64.98 -13.02 -4.29
N VAL A 7 65.37 -13.31 -3.05
CA VAL A 7 64.58 -13.21 -1.83
C VAL A 7 64.69 -11.76 -1.34
N MET A 8 63.57 -11.10 -1.10
CA MET A 8 63.55 -9.89 -0.26
C MET A 8 62.37 -10.01 0.71
N ALA A 9 62.73 -10.23 1.97
CA ALA A 9 61.81 -10.20 3.10
C ALA A 9 61.73 -8.77 3.64
N CYS A 10 60.51 -8.23 3.72
CA CYS A 10 60.18 -7.08 4.55
C CYS A 10 58.91 -7.41 5.34
N LEU A 11 59.08 -7.64 6.65
CA LEU A 11 57.99 -7.53 7.63
C LEU A 11 57.68 -6.04 7.83
N VAL A 12 56.42 -5.61 7.65
CA VAL A 12 55.78 -4.59 8.50
C VAL A 12 54.26 -4.80 8.51
N THR A 13 53.70 -4.71 9.72
CA THR A 13 52.31 -4.80 10.20
C THR A 13 51.33 -3.79 9.57
N ALA A 14 50.06 -4.15 9.35
CA ALA A 14 48.91 -3.24 9.47
C ALA A 14 47.54 -3.95 9.40
N ALA A 15 46.81 -3.87 10.51
CA ALA A 15 45.35 -3.70 10.69
C ALA A 15 44.33 -4.50 9.86
N CYS A 16 43.53 -5.28 10.59
CA CYS A 16 42.19 -5.71 10.19
C CYS A 16 41.30 -4.48 9.95
N THR A 17 40.59 -4.44 8.82
CA THR A 17 39.34 -3.67 8.75
C THR A 17 38.37 -4.41 7.84
N THR A 18 37.53 -5.25 8.44
CA THR A 18 36.32 -5.75 7.81
C THR A 18 35.34 -4.57 7.67
N PRO A 19 34.87 -4.22 6.47
CA PRO A 19 33.78 -3.27 6.34
C PRO A 19 32.49 -3.97 6.79
N THR A 20 32.03 -3.65 7.99
CA THR A 20 30.66 -3.92 8.41
C THR A 20 29.77 -3.00 7.57
N GLY A 21 29.24 -3.53 6.46
CA GLY A 21 28.15 -2.88 5.73
C GLY A 21 26.97 -2.73 6.69
N GLY A 22 26.70 -1.49 7.10
CA GLY A 22 25.53 -1.14 7.88
C GLY A 22 24.29 -1.43 7.05
N THR A 23 23.52 -2.43 7.46
CA THR A 23 22.12 -2.54 7.09
C THR A 23 21.40 -1.34 7.70
N GLU A 24 21.14 -0.30 6.91
CA GLU A 24 20.19 0.74 7.29
C GLU A 24 18.82 0.07 7.45
N SER A 25 18.43 -0.11 8.71
CA SER A 25 17.07 -0.50 9.06
C SER A 25 16.12 0.60 8.59
N PRO A 26 15.07 0.30 7.80
CA PRO A 26 14.09 1.30 7.44
C PRO A 26 13.49 1.89 8.72
N ALA A 27 13.54 3.22 8.86
CA ALA A 27 12.89 3.91 9.95
C ALA A 27 11.37 3.66 9.89
N PRO A 28 10.69 3.44 11.02
CA PRO A 28 9.24 3.31 11.03
C PRO A 28 8.59 4.60 10.49
N ALA A 29 7.73 4.45 9.48
CA ALA A 29 6.97 5.57 8.92
C ALA A 29 6.05 6.15 10.00
N LEU A 30 6.09 7.47 10.18
CA LEU A 30 5.15 8.16 11.07
C LEU A 30 3.71 7.97 10.57
N PRO A 31 2.74 7.74 11.47
CA PRO A 31 1.34 7.60 11.09
C PRO A 31 0.86 8.86 10.36
N ALA A 32 0.16 8.67 9.25
CA ALA A 32 -0.39 9.79 8.48
C ALA A 32 -1.43 10.56 9.32
N THR A 33 -1.26 11.88 9.43
CA THR A 33 -2.21 12.74 10.14
C THR A 33 -3.44 12.98 9.25
N PRO A 34 -4.67 12.80 9.76
CA PRO A 34 -5.89 13.16 9.04
C PRO A 34 -5.90 14.65 8.64
N GLY A 35 -6.57 14.97 7.54
CA GLY A 35 -6.77 16.36 7.12
C GLY A 35 -7.72 17.11 8.06
N SER A 36 -7.59 18.44 8.11
CA SER A 36 -8.47 19.30 8.91
C SER A 36 -9.95 19.02 8.61
N GLY A 37 -10.74 18.76 9.65
CA GLY A 37 -12.17 18.47 9.51
C GLY A 37 -12.50 17.05 9.07
N THR A 38 -11.54 16.11 9.08
CA THR A 38 -11.84 14.67 8.94
C THR A 38 -12.66 14.20 10.14
N VAL A 39 -13.75 13.50 9.88
CA VAL A 39 -14.54 12.81 10.91
C VAL A 39 -14.79 11.37 10.50
N GLU A 40 -14.89 10.48 11.50
CA GLU A 40 -15.42 9.14 11.25
C GLU A 40 -16.89 9.24 10.85
N ALA A 41 -17.26 8.47 9.82
CA ALA A 41 -18.59 8.40 9.27
C ALA A 41 -19.16 6.99 9.43
N GLN A 42 -20.49 6.85 9.35
CA GLN A 42 -21.15 5.56 9.54
C GLN A 42 -20.71 4.51 8.51
N GLY A 43 -20.07 3.44 8.94
CA GLY A 43 -19.57 2.38 8.08
C GLY A 43 -18.17 1.94 8.49
N GLY A 44 -17.46 1.32 7.56
CA GLY A 44 -16.18 0.66 7.84
C GLY A 44 -16.38 -0.72 8.45
N CYS A 45 -15.27 -1.42 8.63
CA CYS A 45 -15.22 -2.67 9.37
C CYS A 45 -13.79 -2.93 9.83
N GLY A 46 -13.65 -3.89 10.76
CA GLY A 46 -12.35 -4.22 11.30
C GLY A 46 -11.68 -3.01 11.92
N ASP A 47 -10.43 -2.77 11.54
CA ASP A 47 -9.63 -1.66 12.07
C ASP A 47 -9.64 -0.42 11.16
N THR A 48 -10.51 -0.40 10.15
CA THR A 48 -10.59 0.67 9.16
C THR A 48 -11.97 1.35 9.20
N PRO A 49 -12.09 2.50 9.87
CA PRO A 49 -13.29 3.32 9.81
C PRO A 49 -13.42 3.99 8.44
N VAL A 50 -14.66 4.18 7.98
CA VAL A 50 -14.91 5.08 6.84
C VAL A 50 -14.89 6.51 7.35
N GLN A 51 -14.15 7.37 6.65
CA GLN A 51 -13.99 8.78 6.97
C GLN A 51 -14.73 9.66 5.95
N ALA A 52 -15.08 10.87 6.39
CA ALA A 52 -15.64 11.93 5.58
C ALA A 52 -14.96 13.28 5.93
N GLY A 53 -15.08 14.25 5.03
CA GLY A 53 -14.46 15.57 5.20
C GLY A 53 -13.15 15.70 4.41
N GLY A 54 -12.20 16.46 4.97
CA GLY A 54 -10.95 16.79 4.31
C GLY A 54 -9.93 15.64 4.34
N PRO A 55 -9.61 14.98 3.23
CA PRO A 55 -8.56 13.95 3.17
C PRO A 55 -7.18 14.53 3.55
N PRO A 56 -6.18 13.68 3.83
CA PRO A 56 -4.78 14.11 3.90
C PRO A 56 -4.37 14.89 2.64
N ALA A 57 -3.50 15.89 2.78
CA ALA A 57 -3.14 16.80 1.70
C ALA A 57 -2.61 16.10 0.43
N TRP A 58 -1.87 15.01 0.58
CA TRP A 58 -1.32 14.21 -0.54
C TRP A 58 -2.39 13.46 -1.35
N ALA A 59 -3.62 13.37 -0.83
CA ALA A 59 -4.77 12.73 -1.47
C ALA A 59 -5.92 13.71 -1.72
N ALA A 60 -5.70 15.03 -1.62
CA ALA A 60 -6.79 16.02 -1.63
C ALA A 60 -7.41 16.30 -3.01
N GLU A 61 -6.83 15.78 -4.08
CA GLU A 61 -7.27 16.01 -5.45
C GLU A 61 -8.20 14.88 -5.95
N ASN A 62 -8.69 15.01 -7.18
CA ASN A 62 -9.49 14.03 -7.95
C ASN A 62 -10.87 13.60 -7.39
N ALA A 63 -11.09 13.60 -6.08
CA ALA A 63 -12.34 13.14 -5.48
C ALA A 63 -12.80 13.94 -4.23
N PRO A 64 -12.74 15.29 -4.23
CA PRO A 64 -13.11 16.08 -3.06
C PRO A 64 -14.54 15.79 -2.60
N GLY A 65 -14.73 15.69 -1.27
CA GLY A 65 -16.03 15.39 -0.65
C GLY A 65 -16.46 13.92 -0.73
N THR A 66 -15.69 13.06 -1.42
CA THR A 66 -15.95 11.62 -1.45
C THR A 66 -15.52 10.99 -0.13
N ARG A 67 -16.31 10.05 0.38
CA ARG A 67 -15.96 9.27 1.56
C ARG A 67 -14.76 8.39 1.27
N PHE A 68 -13.90 8.21 2.24
CA PHE A 68 -12.65 7.48 2.05
C PHE A 68 -12.32 6.59 3.23
N VAL A 69 -11.37 5.69 3.01
CA VAL A 69 -10.70 4.92 4.05
C VAL A 69 -9.22 5.24 4.00
N LEU A 70 -8.57 5.28 5.16
CA LEU A 70 -7.13 5.40 5.27
C LEU A 70 -6.58 4.05 5.70
N GLY A 71 -5.55 3.58 5.00
CA GLY A 71 -4.86 2.34 5.32
C GLY A 71 -4.19 2.40 6.69
N ARG A 72 -4.00 1.22 7.28
CA ARG A 72 -3.45 1.04 8.62
C ARG A 72 -2.06 1.65 8.75
N GLU A 73 -1.25 1.56 7.71
CA GLU A 73 0.08 2.15 7.67
C GLU A 73 0.06 3.63 7.22
N GLY A 74 -1.08 4.14 6.75
CA GLY A 74 -1.26 5.54 6.32
C GLY A 74 -0.56 5.89 5.00
N ASN A 75 -0.22 4.87 4.21
CA ASN A 75 0.44 4.97 2.92
C ASN A 75 -0.54 4.87 1.74
N ALA A 76 -1.75 4.39 1.96
CA ALA A 76 -2.81 4.28 0.97
C ALA A 76 -4.11 4.90 1.48
N LEU A 77 -4.85 5.54 0.58
CA LEU A 77 -6.20 6.06 0.83
C LEU A 77 -7.11 5.56 -0.28
N GLY A 78 -8.27 5.01 0.08
CA GLY A 78 -9.27 4.56 -0.89
C GLY A 78 -10.47 5.47 -0.89
N TYR A 79 -10.69 6.23 -1.96
CA TYR A 79 -11.98 6.92 -2.16
C TYR A 79 -13.04 5.94 -2.61
N LEU A 80 -14.15 5.88 -1.88
CA LEU A 80 -15.24 4.96 -2.12
C LEU A 80 -16.27 5.58 -3.08
N PHE A 81 -16.08 5.38 -4.39
CA PHE A 81 -17.07 5.78 -5.39
C PHE A 81 -18.30 4.87 -5.40
N ALA A 82 -18.12 3.63 -4.93
CA ALA A 82 -19.21 2.75 -4.52
C ALA A 82 -19.26 2.69 -3.00
N ASP A 83 -20.29 3.31 -2.39
CA ASP A 83 -20.57 3.24 -0.95
C ASP A 83 -22.08 3.03 -0.72
N PRO A 84 -22.53 1.87 -0.20
CA PRO A 84 -21.71 0.74 0.24
C PRO A 84 -21.15 -0.09 -0.92
N LEU A 85 -20.01 -0.75 -0.67
CA LEU A 85 -19.49 -1.81 -1.53
C LEU A 85 -20.41 -3.05 -1.46
N ARG A 86 -20.55 -3.78 -2.56
CA ARG A 86 -21.48 -4.92 -2.71
C ARG A 86 -20.78 -6.18 -3.16
N ALA A 87 -21.00 -7.28 -2.44
CA ALA A 87 -20.47 -8.59 -2.78
C ALA A 87 -21.32 -9.30 -3.84
N GLY A 88 -20.75 -10.34 -4.41
CA GLY A 88 -21.42 -11.26 -5.32
C GLY A 88 -21.44 -10.79 -6.78
N LYS A 89 -22.09 -11.59 -7.63
CA LYS A 89 -22.31 -11.25 -9.04
C LYS A 89 -23.54 -10.37 -9.19
N ALA A 90 -23.44 -9.10 -8.80
CA ALA A 90 -24.44 -8.16 -9.30
C ALA A 90 -24.36 -8.13 -10.85
N THR A 91 -25.41 -7.67 -11.52
CA THR A 91 -25.37 -7.46 -12.98
C THR A 91 -24.54 -6.23 -13.37
N ASN A 92 -24.07 -5.45 -12.39
CA ASN A 92 -23.15 -4.32 -12.55
C ASN A 92 -22.39 -3.93 -11.24
N PRO A 93 -21.63 -4.81 -10.57
CA PRO A 93 -20.75 -4.37 -9.50
C PRO A 93 -19.49 -3.84 -10.16
N SER A 94 -19.36 -2.52 -10.20
CA SER A 94 -18.03 -1.92 -10.21
C SER A 94 -17.88 -1.33 -8.82
N ASN A 95 -17.39 -2.12 -7.88
CA ASN A 95 -16.96 -1.64 -6.56
C ASN A 95 -15.77 -0.70 -6.75
N LYS A 96 -16.06 0.51 -7.23
CA LYS A 96 -15.06 1.46 -7.69
C LYS A 96 -14.41 2.10 -6.48
N ILE A 97 -13.11 1.92 -6.39
CA ILE A 97 -12.26 2.54 -5.40
C ILE A 97 -11.16 3.27 -6.15
N LEU A 98 -10.96 4.55 -5.86
CA LEU A 98 -9.77 5.26 -6.34
C LEU A 98 -8.74 5.19 -5.23
N TRP A 99 -7.70 4.38 -5.45
CA TRP A 99 -6.58 4.30 -4.52
C TRP A 99 -5.64 5.45 -4.79
N TYR A 100 -5.36 6.24 -3.77
CA TYR A 100 -4.20 7.09 -3.67
C TYR A 100 -3.12 6.35 -2.90
N VAL A 101 -1.87 6.51 -3.32
CA VAL A 101 -0.71 6.12 -2.53
C VAL A 101 0.14 7.34 -2.18
N ARG A 102 0.68 7.37 -0.97
CA ARG A 102 1.47 8.49 -0.47
C ARG A 102 2.90 8.46 -1.00
N LEU A 103 3.43 7.25 -1.20
CA LEU A 103 4.80 7.00 -1.63
C LEU A 103 4.84 6.82 -3.15
N PRO A 104 5.92 7.25 -3.83
CA PRO A 104 6.02 7.19 -5.29
C PRO A 104 5.65 5.83 -5.88
N ARG A 105 4.94 5.86 -7.02
CA ARG A 105 4.59 4.65 -7.77
C ARG A 105 5.77 4.11 -8.58
N ASP A 106 6.65 4.99 -9.07
CA ASP A 106 7.82 4.67 -9.89
C ASP A 106 7.52 3.66 -11.03
N SER A 107 6.41 3.87 -11.72
CA SER A 107 5.93 2.99 -12.80
C SER A 107 5.54 1.56 -12.39
N GLN A 108 5.28 1.35 -11.11
CA GLN A 108 4.80 0.08 -10.58
C GLN A 108 3.28 0.04 -10.55
N GLU A 109 2.71 -1.09 -10.94
CA GLU A 109 1.29 -1.38 -10.77
C GLU A 109 0.92 -1.55 -9.28
N LEU A 110 -0.33 -1.25 -8.95
CA LEU A 110 -0.92 -1.62 -7.66
C LEU A 110 -1.38 -3.08 -7.75
N ARG A 111 -0.88 -3.92 -6.85
CA ARG A 111 -1.34 -5.29 -6.66
C ARG A 111 -2.19 -5.36 -5.39
N VAL A 112 -3.35 -5.99 -5.53
CA VAL A 112 -4.30 -6.19 -4.44
C VAL A 112 -4.46 -7.69 -4.20
N ALA A 113 -4.31 -8.11 -2.94
CA ALA A 113 -4.75 -9.41 -2.46
C ALA A 113 -5.80 -9.19 -1.37
N ALA A 114 -7.03 -9.65 -1.58
CA ALA A 114 -8.13 -9.49 -0.64
C ALA A 114 -8.63 -10.86 -0.15
N HIS A 115 -8.84 -10.98 1.16
CA HIS A 115 -9.39 -12.17 1.79
C HIS A 115 -10.37 -11.79 2.91
N PRO A 116 -11.30 -12.67 3.33
CA PRO A 116 -12.19 -12.35 4.44
C PRO A 116 -11.38 -12.07 5.72
N ARG A 117 -11.80 -11.09 6.51
CA ARG A 117 -11.10 -10.76 7.76
C ARG A 117 -11.15 -11.97 8.70
N GLY A 118 -9.98 -12.41 9.17
CA GLY A 118 -9.85 -13.59 10.02
C GLY A 118 -9.81 -14.93 9.27
N ALA A 119 -9.78 -14.93 7.93
CA ALA A 119 -9.58 -16.12 7.12
C ALA A 119 -8.64 -15.86 5.94
N GLU A 120 -7.73 -16.78 5.64
CA GLU A 120 -6.80 -16.62 4.50
C GLU A 120 -7.43 -16.96 3.13
N ARG A 121 -8.68 -17.45 3.11
CA ARG A 121 -9.36 -17.87 1.88
C ARG A 121 -10.85 -17.54 1.89
N PRO A 122 -11.45 -17.33 0.70
CA PRO A 122 -10.79 -17.28 -0.61
C PRO A 122 -9.95 -16.00 -0.79
N VAL A 123 -8.97 -16.03 -1.69
CA VAL A 123 -8.16 -14.84 -2.03
C VAL A 123 -8.57 -14.31 -3.39
N VAL A 124 -9.06 -13.08 -3.43
CA VAL A 124 -9.26 -12.30 -4.66
C VAL A 124 -7.97 -11.56 -4.96
N ARG A 125 -7.48 -11.65 -6.21
CA ARG A 125 -6.31 -10.90 -6.67
C ARG A 125 -6.70 -9.97 -7.80
N ALA A 126 -6.23 -8.74 -7.74
CA ALA A 126 -6.42 -7.75 -8.78
C ALA A 126 -5.14 -6.93 -8.97
N THR A 127 -5.01 -6.32 -10.14
CA THR A 127 -3.85 -5.50 -10.49
C THR A 127 -4.29 -4.31 -11.32
N PHE A 128 -3.77 -3.13 -10.98
CA PHE A 128 -4.19 -1.86 -11.59
C PHE A 128 -2.96 -1.07 -12.08
N PRO A 129 -2.96 -0.60 -13.33
CA PRO A 129 -1.83 0.11 -13.91
C PRO A 129 -1.67 1.52 -13.33
N ASP A 130 -0.45 2.05 -13.37
CA ASP A 130 -0.08 3.40 -12.90
C ASP A 130 -0.33 4.50 -13.98
N GLY A 131 -1.03 4.19 -15.06
CA GLY A 131 -1.23 5.12 -16.19
C GLY A 131 -2.19 6.30 -15.94
N SER A 132 -2.59 6.55 -14.69
CA SER A 132 -3.57 7.58 -14.31
C SER A 132 -2.96 8.69 -13.48
N GLY A 133 -3.49 9.91 -13.62
CA GLY A 133 -3.08 11.11 -12.88
C GLY A 133 -4.07 12.27 -13.08
N PRO A 134 -3.84 13.43 -12.43
CA PRO A 134 -2.67 13.78 -11.61
C PRO A 134 -2.61 13.03 -10.26
N GLY A 135 -1.41 13.03 -9.66
CA GLY A 135 -1.14 12.37 -8.38
C GLY A 135 -0.79 10.88 -8.49
N GLU A 136 -0.45 10.28 -7.35
CA GLU A 136 -0.07 8.88 -7.25
C GLU A 136 -1.31 7.99 -7.08
N ILE A 137 -2.06 7.79 -8.16
CA ILE A 137 -3.39 7.15 -8.13
C ILE A 137 -3.51 5.86 -8.93
N TYR A 138 -4.45 5.00 -8.52
CA TYR A 138 -4.89 3.81 -9.24
C TYR A 138 -6.43 3.74 -9.24
N PRO A 139 -7.08 4.08 -10.37
CA PRO A 139 -8.49 3.77 -10.56
C PRO A 139 -8.69 2.26 -10.53
N SER A 140 -9.57 1.77 -9.64
CA SER A 140 -9.76 0.33 -9.44
C SER A 140 -11.23 -0.05 -9.35
N ALA A 141 -11.48 -1.33 -9.60
CA ALA A 141 -12.73 -2.01 -9.28
C ALA A 141 -12.36 -3.39 -8.74
N THR A 142 -12.71 -3.66 -7.48
CA THR A 142 -12.43 -4.95 -6.84
C THR A 142 -13.71 -5.52 -6.27
N ASP A 143 -14.17 -6.63 -6.83
CA ASP A 143 -15.35 -7.34 -6.35
C ASP A 143 -14.94 -8.56 -5.51
N VAL A 144 -15.73 -8.87 -4.50
CA VAL A 144 -15.53 -10.05 -3.64
C VAL A 144 -16.78 -10.95 -3.69
N PRO A 145 -16.62 -12.27 -3.54
CA PRO A 145 -17.71 -13.22 -3.74
C PRO A 145 -18.76 -13.18 -2.63
N GLU A 146 -18.36 -12.83 -1.40
CA GLU A 146 -19.20 -12.97 -0.21
C GLU A 146 -19.27 -11.66 0.59
N PRO A 147 -20.44 -11.32 1.16
CA PRO A 147 -20.57 -10.17 2.03
C PRO A 147 -19.77 -10.38 3.31
N GLY A 148 -19.27 -9.30 3.89
CA GLY A 148 -18.50 -9.33 5.12
C GLY A 148 -17.41 -8.29 5.14
N CYS A 149 -16.59 -8.34 6.19
CA CYS A 149 -15.37 -7.55 6.26
C CYS A 149 -14.25 -8.29 5.54
N TRP A 150 -13.55 -7.61 4.66
CA TRP A 150 -12.45 -8.14 3.87
C TRP A 150 -11.19 -7.34 4.12
N THR A 151 -10.09 -8.03 4.38
CA THR A 151 -8.77 -7.41 4.50
C THR A 151 -8.14 -7.34 3.11
N PHE A 152 -7.72 -6.15 2.72
CA PHE A 152 -7.06 -5.83 1.46
C PHE A 152 -5.60 -5.52 1.74
N GLU A 153 -4.71 -6.39 1.26
CA GLU A 153 -3.28 -6.14 1.19
C GLU A 153 -2.97 -5.42 -0.12
N LEU A 154 -2.45 -4.20 -0.01
CA LEU A 154 -2.09 -3.33 -1.12
C LEU A 154 -0.57 -3.30 -1.24
N THR A 155 -0.04 -3.51 -2.45
CA THR A 155 1.41 -3.44 -2.70
C THR A 155 1.72 -2.72 -4.01
N TRP A 156 2.72 -1.86 -4.02
CA TRP A 156 3.27 -1.20 -5.21
C TRP A 156 4.78 -1.03 -5.02
N GLY A 157 5.58 -1.56 -5.94
CA GLY A 157 7.04 -1.62 -5.75
C GLY A 157 7.41 -2.31 -4.43
N ALA A 158 8.18 -1.63 -3.58
CA ALA A 158 8.55 -2.10 -2.23
C ALA A 158 7.60 -1.61 -1.12
N HIS A 159 6.55 -0.87 -1.49
CA HIS A 159 5.61 -0.27 -0.56
C HIS A 159 4.37 -1.14 -0.36
N HIS A 160 3.76 -0.99 0.80
CA HIS A 160 2.54 -1.69 1.15
C HIS A 160 1.64 -0.87 2.08
N ASP A 161 0.37 -1.24 2.11
CA ASP A 161 -0.60 -0.84 3.12
C ASP A 161 -1.68 -1.92 3.27
N THR A 162 -2.46 -1.89 4.34
CA THR A 162 -3.59 -2.78 4.60
C THR A 162 -4.84 -1.99 4.94
N VAL A 163 -5.96 -2.38 4.34
CA VAL A 163 -7.28 -1.76 4.55
C VAL A 163 -8.32 -2.84 4.79
N ASP A 164 -9.19 -2.66 5.78
CA ASP A 164 -10.38 -3.49 5.97
C ASP A 164 -11.60 -2.82 5.30
N LEU A 165 -12.29 -3.54 4.41
CA LEU A 165 -13.43 -3.04 3.63
C LEU A 165 -14.68 -3.88 3.87
N LEU A 166 -15.80 -3.19 4.13
CA LEU A 166 -17.10 -3.84 4.33
C LEU A 166 -17.83 -4.00 3.00
N TYR A 167 -18.06 -5.24 2.58
CA TYR A 167 -18.92 -5.58 1.45
C TYR A 167 -20.29 -6.05 1.96
N ARG A 168 -21.36 -5.49 1.41
CA ARG A 168 -22.75 -5.84 1.74
C ARG A 168 -23.38 -6.76 0.68
N ARG A 169 -24.54 -7.34 0.98
CA ARG A 169 -25.34 -8.04 -0.02
C ARG A 169 -25.93 -7.07 -1.05
#